data_AF-A0A7C5I9T1-F1
#
_entry.id   AF-A0A7C5I9T1-F1
#
_cell.length_a   1.000
_cell.length_b   1.000
_cell.length_c   1.000
_cell.angle_alpha   90.00
_cell.angle_beta   90.00
_cell.angle_gamma   90.00
#
_symmetry.space_group_name_H-M   'P 1'
#
loop_
_entity.id
_entity.type
_entity.pdbx_description
1 polymer ?
#
loop_
_entity_poly.entity_id
_entity_poly.type
_entity_poly.pdbx_seq_one_letter_code
_entity_poly.pdbx_strand_id
1 'polypeptide(L)'
;SAAPFIGLFGTVWGIMNAFAYISPDRPILETVTPHIAQALVATAIGLLAAIPAVMAYNYFSSKIRVFQVEMENFSIDFLNILKRHFFRE
;
A
#
# COMPACT_ATOMS: atom_id res chain seq x y z
N SER A 1 0.99 -4.95 1.16
CA SER A 1 -0.07 -3.93 1.12
C SER A 1 -1.41 -4.52 1.54
N ALA A 2 -1.93 -4.12 2.70
CA ALA A 2 -3.27 -4.52 3.18
C ALA A 2 -4.35 -3.45 2.93
N ALA A 3 -3.95 -2.19 2.68
CA ALA A 3 -4.85 -1.04 2.57
C ALA A 3 -6.02 -1.20 1.57
N PRO A 4 -5.85 -1.76 0.35
CA PRO A 4 -6.99 -1.99 -0.55
C PRO A 4 -8.00 -2.98 0.00
N PHE A 5 -7.52 -4.02 0.70
CA PHE A 5 -8.37 -5.07 1.27
C PHE A 5 -9.18 -4.55 2.45
N ILE A 6 -8.67 -3.57 3.19
CA ILE A 6 -9.43 -2.88 4.25
C ILE A 6 -10.60 -2.08 3.64
N GLY A 7 -10.38 -1.41 2.51
CA GLY A 7 -11.45 -0.70 1.78
C GLY A 7 -12.51 -1.67 1.24
N LEU A 8 -12.08 -2.77 0.60
CA LEU A 8 -12.96 -3.84 0.13
C LEU A 8 -13.79 -4.45 1.26
N PHE A 9 -13.18 -4.72 2.41
CA PHE A 9 -13.88 -5.24 3.57
C PHE A 9 -15.00 -4.28 4.04
N GLY A 10 -14.70 -2.99 4.10
CA GLY A 10 -15.69 -1.96 4.46
C GLY A 10 -16.89 -1.92 3.50
N THR A 11 -16.67 -2.19 2.21
CA THR A 11 -17.76 -2.20 1.23
C THR A 11 -18.64 -3.42 1.37
N VAL A 12 -18.04 -4.60 1.54
CA VAL A 12 -18.76 -5.86 1.77
C VAL A 12 -19.61 -5.75 3.04
N TRP A 13 -19.04 -5.20 4.11
CA TRP A 13 -19.77 -4.97 5.35
C TRP A 13 -20.93 -3.98 5.20
N GLY A 14 -20.71 -2.85 4.51
CA GLY A 14 -21.74 -1.84 4.26
C GLY A 14 -22.89 -2.38 3.40
N ILE A 15 -22.58 -3.15 2.36
CA ILE A 15 -23.57 -3.80 1.50
C ILE A 15 -24.35 -4.85 2.30
N MET A 16 -23.67 -5.68 3.10
CA MET A 16 -24.33 -6.68 3.94
C MET A 16 -25.34 -6.04 4.91
N ASN A 17 -24.96 -4.93 5.55
CA ASN A 17 -25.88 -4.18 6.42
C ASN A 17 -27.04 -3.55 5.64
N ALA A 18 -26.81 -3.04 4.42
CA ALA A 18 -27.87 -2.50 3.57
C ALA A 18 -28.97 -3.54 3.31
N PHE A 19 -28.59 -4.78 3.02
CA PHE A 19 -29.51 -5.89 2.78
C PHE A 19 -30.28 -6.31 4.04
N ALA A 20 -29.72 -6.12 5.24
CA ALA A 20 -30.39 -6.45 6.50
C ALA A 20 -31.58 -5.54 6.82
N TYR A 21 -31.64 -4.32 6.25
CA TYR A 21 -32.73 -3.36 6.48
C TYR A 21 -33.88 -3.46 5.49
N ILE A 22 -33.73 -4.27 4.42
CA ILE A 22 -34.79 -4.44 3.43
C ILE A 22 -36.02 -5.08 4.08
N SER A 23 -37.15 -4.37 3.99
CA SER A 23 -38.44 -4.81 4.52
C SER A 23 -39.50 -4.73 3.41
N PRO A 24 -40.49 -5.64 3.38
CA PRO A 24 -41.53 -5.65 2.34
C PRO A 24 -42.41 -4.38 2.33
N ASP A 25 -42.50 -3.68 3.47
CA ASP A 25 -43.37 -2.51 3.64
C ASP A 25 -42.73 -1.18 3.23
N ARG A 26 -41.43 -1.16 2.86
CA ARG A 26 -40.72 0.06 2.48
C ARG A 26 -40.12 -0.05 1.07
N PRO A 27 -40.07 1.06 0.32
CA PRO A 27 -39.35 1.10 -0.94
C PRO A 27 -37.90 0.70 -0.75
N ILE A 28 -37.45 -0.30 -1.52
CA ILE A 28 -36.08 -0.83 -1.47
C ILE A 28 -35.06 0.28 -1.69
N LEU A 29 -35.31 1.16 -2.65
CA LEU A 29 -34.37 2.21 -3.04
C LEU A 29 -34.08 3.18 -1.88
N GLU A 30 -35.11 3.72 -1.22
CA GLU A 30 -34.92 4.62 -0.07
C GLU A 30 -34.16 3.96 1.08
N THR A 31 -34.35 2.65 1.27
CA THR A 31 -33.76 1.92 2.39
C THR A 31 -32.28 1.57 2.13
N VAL A 32 -31.87 1.32 0.88
CA VAL A 32 -30.51 0.83 0.56
C VAL A 32 -29.55 1.93 0.07
N THR A 33 -30.07 2.97 -0.58
CA THR A 33 -29.25 4.04 -1.18
C THR A 33 -28.19 4.64 -0.24
N PRO A 34 -28.51 5.04 1.00
CA PRO A 34 -27.51 5.65 1.89
C PRO A 34 -26.40 4.67 2.31
N HIS A 35 -26.71 3.39 2.49
CA HIS A 35 -25.72 2.39 2.91
C HIS A 35 -24.74 2.02 1.80
N ILE A 36 -25.22 1.92 0.55
CA ILE A 36 -24.37 1.64 -0.60
C ILE A 36 -23.41 2.81 -0.88
N ALA A 37 -23.87 4.06 -0.70
CA ALA A 37 -23.01 5.22 -0.83
C ALA A 37 -21.84 5.20 0.16
N GLN A 38 -22.09 4.86 1.43
CA GLN A 38 -21.05 4.72 2.44
C GLN A 38 -20.07 3.58 2.14
N ALA A 39 -20.58 2.46 1.62
CA ALA A 39 -19.74 1.36 1.16
C ALA A 39 -18.75 1.81 0.07
N LEU A 40 -19.19 2.56 -0.94
CA LEU A 40 -18.30 3.07 -2.00
C LEU A 40 -17.21 4.00 -1.48
N VAL A 41 -17.52 4.84 -0.48
CA VAL A 41 -16.54 5.73 0.16
C VAL A 41 -15.44 4.92 0.86
N ALA A 42 -15.74 3.78 1.47
CA ALA A 42 -14.74 2.93 2.11
C ALA A 42 -13.68 2.41 1.11
N THR A 43 -14.07 2.02 -0.11
CA THR A 43 -13.11 1.68 -1.18
C THR A 43 -12.28 2.89 -1.58
N ALA A 44 -12.90 4.06 -1.77
CA ALA A 44 -12.21 5.27 -2.18
C ALA A 44 -11.10 5.65 -1.18
N ILE A 45 -11.38 5.56 0.12
CA ILE A 45 -10.39 5.78 1.18
C ILE A 45 -9.30 4.71 1.16
N GLY A 46 -9.66 3.43 0.97
CA GLY A 46 -8.68 2.33 0.86
C GLY A 46 -7.71 2.53 -0.30
N LEU A 47 -8.19 2.99 -1.47
CA LEU A 47 -7.35 3.32 -2.62
C LEU A 47 -6.50 4.57 -2.38
N LEU A 48 -7.08 5.62 -1.77
CA LEU A 48 -6.35 6.82 -1.38
C LEU A 48 -5.20 6.52 -0.42
N ALA A 49 -5.35 5.55 0.48
CA ALA A 49 -4.26 5.12 1.35
C ALA A 49 -3.25 4.22 0.63
N ALA A 50 -3.72 3.33 -0.26
CA ALA A 50 -2.86 2.34 -0.91
C ALA A 50 -1.93 2.93 -1.97
N ILE A 51 -2.40 3.86 -2.81
CA ILE A 51 -1.64 4.39 -3.94
C ILE A 51 -0.39 5.15 -3.45
N PRO A 52 -0.48 6.13 -2.53
CA PRO A 52 0.70 6.85 -2.04
C PRO A 52 1.68 5.93 -1.30
N ALA A 53 1.17 4.95 -0.55
CA ALA A 53 2.01 4.00 0.17
C ALA A 53 2.87 3.16 -0.79
N VAL A 54 2.29 2.67 -1.90
CA VAL A 54 3.03 1.91 -2.91
C VAL A 54 4.02 2.81 -3.67
N MET A 55 3.63 4.06 -3.97
CA MET A 55 4.55 5.03 -4.58
C MET A 55 5.77 5.29 -3.70
N ALA A 56 5.56 5.53 -2.40
CA ALA A 56 6.63 5.75 -1.43
C ALA A 56 7.54 4.51 -1.30
N TYR A 57 6.95 3.32 -1.21
CA TYR A 57 7.72 2.08 -1.16
C TYR A 57 8.63 1.92 -2.38
N ASN A 58 8.10 2.14 -3.59
CA ASN A 58 8.88 2.05 -4.83
C ASN A 58 9.99 3.10 -4.87
N TYR A 59 9.71 4.33 -4.45
CA TYR A 59 10.69 5.41 -4.38
C TYR A 59 11.86 5.07 -3.43
N PHE A 60 11.55 4.67 -2.20
CA PHE A 60 12.58 4.35 -1.22
C PHE A 60 13.33 3.07 -1.58
N SER A 61 12.66 2.06 -2.12
CA SER A 61 13.32 0.82 -2.56
C SER A 61 14.32 1.08 -3.68
N SER A 62 13.98 1.97 -4.62
CA SER A 62 14.92 2.42 -5.65
C SER A 62 16.13 3.14 -5.05
N LYS A 63 15.93 4.08 -4.12
CA LYS A 63 17.06 4.77 -3.46
C LYS A 63 17.95 3.83 -2.65
N ILE A 64 17.36 2.91 -1.88
CA ILE A 64 18.12 1.92 -1.10
C ILE A 64 19.00 1.08 -2.03
N ARG A 65 18.49 0.67 -3.19
CA ARG A 65 19.29 -0.08 -4.17
C ARG A 65 20.51 0.72 -4.66
N VAL A 66 20.34 2.02 -4.93
CA VAL A 66 21.47 2.88 -5.32
C VAL A 66 22.50 2.96 -4.19
N PHE A 67 22.07 3.22 -2.96
CA PHE A 67 22.96 3.24 -1.80
C PHE A 67 23.69 1.91 -1.57
N GLN A 68 23.01 0.78 -1.78
CA GLN A 68 23.64 -0.54 -1.68
C GLN A 68 24.78 -0.69 -2.68
N VAL A 69 24.56 -0.29 -3.94
CA VAL A 69 25.60 -0.35 -4.98
C VAL A 69 26.78 0.58 -4.66
N GLU A 70 26.51 1.80 -4.18
CA GLU A 70 27.58 2.72 -3.78
C GLU A 70 28.41 2.18 -2.62
N MET A 71 27.76 1.58 -1.62
CA MET A 71 28.44 0.99 -0.47
C MET A 71 29.26 -0.25 -0.84
N GLU A 72 28.78 -1.05 -1.79
CA GLU A 72 29.52 -2.19 -2.33
C GLU A 72 30.75 -1.73 -3.12
N ASN A 73 30.62 -0.72 -3.97
CA ASN A 73 31.74 -0.12 -4.70
C ASN A 73 32.79 0.44 -3.73
N PHE A 74 32.36 1.20 -2.71
CA PHE A 74 33.26 1.72 -1.68
C PHE A 74 34.01 0.59 -0.95
N SER A 75 33.32 -0.50 -0.62
CA SER A 75 33.93 -1.65 0.05
C SER A 75 35.01 -2.31 -0.82
N ILE A 76 34.75 -2.46 -2.12
CA ILE A 76 35.73 -3.01 -3.08
C ILE A 76 36.95 -2.09 -3.20
N ASP A 77 36.73 -0.78 -3.36
CA ASP A 77 37.82 0.19 -3.47
C ASP A 77 38.68 0.22 -2.20
N PHE A 78 38.05 0.18 -1.02
CA PHE A 78 38.75 0.11 0.25
C PHE A 78 39.62 -1.16 0.36
N LEU A 79 39.09 -2.32 -0.01
CA LEU A 79 39.85 -3.57 -0.02
C LEU A 79 41.00 -3.55 -1.03
N ASN A 80 40.82 -2.91 -2.18
CA ASN A 80 41.86 -2.76 -3.19
C ASN A 80 43.01 -1.87 -2.69
N ILE A 81 42.69 -0.77 -1.98
CA ILE A 81 43.67 0.11 -1.35
C ILE A 81 44.46 -0.66 -0.28
N LEU A 82 43.77 -1.39 0.60
CA LEU A 82 44.43 -2.20 1.64
C LEU A 82 45.36 -3.25 1.03
N LYS A 83 44.89 -4.00 0.01
CA LYS A 83 45.74 -4.99 -0.68
C LYS A 83 46.99 -4.35 -1.28
N ARG A 84 46.84 -3.19 -1.92
CA ARG A 84 47.95 -2.49 -2.56
C ARG A 84 48.99 -1.97 -1.56
N HIS A 85 48.57 -1.59 -0.35
CA HIS A 85 49.48 -1.08 0.69
C HIS A 85 50.16 -2.18 1.50
N PHE A 86 49.48 -3.29 1.79
CA PHE A 86 50.01 -4.34 2.68
C PHE A 86 50.72 -5.50 1.96
N PHE A 87 50.40 -5.79 0.70
CA PHE A 87 51.02 -6.91 -0.06
C PHE A 87 52.10 -6.44 -1.06
N ARG A 88 52.62 -5.23 -0.88
CA ARG A 88 53.63 -4.63 -1.77
C ARG A 88 55.00 -4.49 -1.09
N GLU A 89 55.28 -5.36 -0.12
CA GLU A 89 56.63 -5.78 0.29
C GLU A 89 56.82 -7.27 -0.05
#